data_AF-A0A7W0UUW2-F1
#
_entry.id   AF-A0A7W0UUW2-F1
#
_cell.length_a   1.000
_cell.length_b   1.000
_cell.length_c   1.000
_cell.angle_alpha   90.00
_cell.angle_beta   90.00
_cell.angle_gamma   90.00
#
_symmetry.space_group_name_H-M   'P 1'
#
loop_
_entity.id
_entity.type
_entity.pdbx_description
1 polymer ?
#
loop_
_entity_poly.entity_id
_entity_poly.type
_entity_poly.pdbx_seq_one_letter_code
_entity_poly.pdbx_strand_id
1 'polypeptide(L)'
;MHGGLARHSLTLLLLFVCLVPSSTVAASVRHIWAVNDGEKIERDDLDNENRARNSVWDNRKIKVFGGRNEIIAFQLIVEADSGGIDELTVSLPELKQKGGSGKITYAPPAIDPTDYVGRPIQLFSVNYMYVAGASRASWVFRTGSPSAPKDPIGWKPVQLVPENAKPGKGGFPLKVAPLQNQAIWIEVYTNRNLPAGVYEGRIEVNAEGQKKTLPIELELYDFTLPDENSMHAMIFYESLQPQLYQGRNLDAEYHRFAHRQRVELVHAYDIETARAAMNRFRGDDFTRARGYEGPG
;
A
#
# COMPACT_ATOMS: atom_id res chain seq x y z
N MET A 1 -8.54 -45.95 -84.83
CA MET A 1 -8.61 -46.08 -83.36
C MET A 1 -7.20 -46.03 -82.78
N HIS A 2 -6.68 -44.84 -82.46
CA HIS A 2 -5.47 -44.67 -81.62
C HIS A 2 -5.77 -43.50 -80.69
N GLY A 3 -6.08 -43.83 -79.43
CA GLY A 3 -6.43 -42.87 -78.37
C GLY A 3 -5.19 -42.36 -77.64
N GLY A 4 -5.16 -41.06 -77.37
CA GLY A 4 -4.10 -40.38 -76.63
C GLY A 4 -4.12 -40.69 -75.14
N LEU A 5 -2.93 -40.82 -74.55
CA LEU A 5 -2.74 -40.85 -73.10
C LEU A 5 -2.48 -39.42 -72.58
N ALA A 6 -3.38 -38.91 -71.75
CA ALA A 6 -3.18 -37.69 -70.96
C ALA A 6 -2.59 -38.05 -69.59
N ARG A 7 -1.33 -37.66 -69.34
CA ARG A 7 -0.68 -37.75 -68.02
C ARG A 7 -1.34 -36.75 -67.05
N HIS A 8 -1.89 -37.25 -65.96
CA HIS A 8 -2.35 -36.41 -64.84
C HIS A 8 -1.24 -36.33 -63.79
N SER A 9 -0.69 -35.14 -63.58
CA SER A 9 0.23 -34.86 -62.48
C SER A 9 -0.59 -34.52 -61.22
N LEU A 10 -0.48 -35.35 -60.19
CA LEU A 10 -1.13 -35.15 -58.90
C LEU A 10 -0.19 -34.31 -58.00
N THR A 11 -0.50 -33.04 -57.81
CA THR A 11 0.24 -32.16 -56.89
C THR A 11 -0.29 -32.37 -55.46
N LEU A 12 0.54 -32.96 -54.60
CA LEU A 12 0.23 -33.18 -53.19
C LEU A 12 0.52 -31.88 -52.41
N LEU A 13 -0.54 -31.19 -51.95
CA LEU A 13 -0.41 -29.99 -51.13
C LEU A 13 -0.29 -30.39 -49.66
N LEU A 14 0.94 -30.36 -49.12
CA LEU A 14 1.21 -30.56 -47.69
C LEU A 14 0.85 -29.28 -46.92
N LEU A 15 -0.29 -29.29 -46.24
CA LEU A 15 -0.68 -28.25 -45.27
C LEU A 15 0.16 -28.41 -43.99
N PHE A 16 1.16 -27.56 -43.82
CA PHE A 16 1.84 -27.37 -42.53
C PHE A 16 0.92 -26.56 -41.61
N VAL A 17 0.21 -27.25 -40.71
CA VAL A 17 -0.49 -26.61 -39.60
C VAL A 17 0.55 -26.23 -38.56
N CYS A 18 0.99 -24.98 -38.57
CA CYS A 18 1.75 -24.41 -37.46
C CYS A 18 0.84 -24.35 -36.23
N LEU A 19 0.95 -25.33 -35.33
CA LEU A 19 0.47 -25.17 -33.95
C LEU A 19 1.34 -24.08 -33.30
N VAL A 20 0.87 -22.84 -33.34
CA VAL A 20 1.34 -21.83 -32.41
C VAL A 20 0.84 -22.28 -31.03
N PRO A 21 1.72 -22.53 -30.04
CA PRO A 21 1.26 -22.75 -28.68
C PRO A 21 0.59 -21.45 -28.24
N SER A 22 -0.74 -21.45 -28.19
CA SER A 22 -1.49 -20.43 -27.48
C SER A 22 -1.21 -20.63 -26.00
N SER A 23 -0.17 -19.97 -25.48
CA SER A 23 -0.01 -19.74 -24.05
C SER A 23 -1.07 -18.74 -23.60
N THR A 24 -2.32 -19.17 -23.57
CA THR A 24 -3.39 -18.48 -22.85
C THR A 24 -3.32 -18.90 -21.39
N VAL A 25 -2.35 -18.35 -20.64
CA VAL A 25 -2.57 -18.20 -19.19
C VAL A 25 -3.30 -16.88 -19.02
N ALA A 26 -4.62 -16.99 -19.05
CA ALA A 26 -5.53 -15.85 -19.02
C ALA A 26 -5.87 -15.47 -17.57
N ALA A 27 -5.09 -14.54 -17.00
CA ALA A 27 -5.46 -13.52 -16.00
C ALA A 27 -5.98 -13.98 -14.62
N SER A 28 -5.17 -14.48 -13.68
CA SER A 28 -4.32 -13.78 -12.67
C SER A 28 -5.04 -12.89 -11.64
N VAL A 29 -5.97 -12.02 -12.01
CA VAL A 29 -6.67 -11.13 -11.04
C VAL A 29 -8.18 -11.23 -11.20
N ARG A 30 -8.86 -11.75 -10.16
CA ARG A 30 -10.31 -11.95 -10.09
C ARG A 30 -11.06 -10.64 -9.88
N HIS A 31 -10.69 -9.88 -8.86
CA HIS A 31 -11.32 -8.59 -8.54
C HIS A 31 -10.26 -7.57 -8.11
N ILE A 32 -10.55 -6.29 -8.36
CA ILE A 32 -9.81 -5.17 -7.78
C ILE A 32 -10.82 -4.16 -7.26
N TRP A 33 -10.68 -3.77 -6.00
CA TRP A 33 -11.55 -2.81 -5.34
C TRP A 33 -10.75 -2.06 -4.27
N ALA A 34 -11.37 -1.07 -3.62
CA ALA A 34 -10.72 -0.30 -2.58
C ALA A 34 -11.59 -0.20 -1.33
N VAL A 35 -10.97 0.07 -0.19
CA VAL A 35 -11.62 0.23 1.10
C VAL A 35 -10.87 1.24 1.95
N ASN A 36 -11.54 1.82 2.95
CA ASN A 36 -10.91 2.77 3.85
C ASN A 36 -9.82 2.12 4.72
N ASP A 37 -9.01 2.97 5.34
CA ASP A 37 -7.88 2.64 6.20
C ASP A 37 -8.29 2.04 7.57
N GLY A 38 -9.57 2.09 7.93
CA GLY A 38 -10.13 1.48 9.14
C GLY A 38 -10.61 0.04 8.99
N GLU A 39 -10.76 -0.46 7.76
CA GLU A 39 -11.26 -1.82 7.50
C GLU A 39 -10.13 -2.85 7.52
N LYS A 40 -10.44 -4.06 7.99
CA LYS A 40 -9.52 -5.20 7.97
C LYS A 40 -10.06 -6.25 7.03
N ILE A 41 -9.43 -6.38 5.86
CA ILE A 41 -9.78 -7.41 4.88
C ILE A 41 -8.92 -8.64 5.15
N GLU A 42 -9.56 -9.76 5.46
CA GLU A 42 -8.81 -11.00 5.71
C GLU A 42 -8.29 -11.59 4.41
N ARG A 43 -7.19 -12.36 4.51
CA ARG A 43 -6.52 -12.93 3.35
C ARG A 43 -7.45 -13.83 2.53
N ASP A 44 -8.34 -14.54 3.20
CA ASP A 44 -9.17 -15.58 2.58
C ASP A 44 -10.65 -15.11 2.43
N ASP A 45 -10.95 -13.81 2.66
CA ASP A 45 -12.29 -13.22 2.58
C ASP A 45 -12.64 -12.75 1.15
N LEU A 46 -13.08 -13.68 0.31
CA LEU A 46 -13.41 -13.42 -1.10
C LEU A 46 -14.85 -12.97 -1.34
N ASP A 47 -15.66 -12.81 -0.29
CA ASP A 47 -17.09 -12.46 -0.38
C ASP A 47 -17.42 -11.21 0.45
N ASN A 48 -16.42 -10.35 0.68
CA ASN A 48 -16.57 -9.12 1.46
C ASN A 48 -17.58 -8.14 0.83
N GLU A 49 -18.54 -7.67 1.62
CA GLU A 49 -19.61 -6.76 1.17
C GLU A 49 -19.05 -5.40 0.69
N ASN A 50 -17.92 -4.94 1.26
CA ASN A 50 -17.29 -3.66 0.90
C ASN A 50 -16.80 -3.63 -0.56
N ARG A 51 -16.63 -4.79 -1.22
CA ARG A 51 -16.26 -4.87 -2.65
C ARG A 51 -17.28 -4.17 -3.54
N ALA A 52 -18.57 -4.24 -3.19
CA ALA A 52 -19.64 -3.64 -3.98
C ALA A 52 -19.66 -2.11 -3.87
N ARG A 53 -19.52 -1.58 -2.66
CA ARG A 53 -19.47 -0.14 -2.34
C ARG A 53 -19.07 0.05 -0.88
N ASN A 54 -18.33 1.10 -0.58
CA ASN A 54 -18.05 1.56 0.78
C ASN A 54 -17.77 3.07 0.78
N SER A 55 -17.22 3.61 1.88
CA SER A 55 -16.95 5.04 2.04
C SER A 55 -15.95 5.62 1.03
N VAL A 56 -15.02 4.82 0.50
CA VAL A 56 -14.00 5.27 -0.46
C VAL A 56 -14.15 4.67 -1.85
N TRP A 57 -15.10 3.75 -2.07
CA TRP A 57 -15.25 2.99 -3.30
C TRP A 57 -16.71 2.93 -3.77
N ASP A 58 -16.97 3.29 -5.02
CA ASP A 58 -18.32 3.31 -5.61
C ASP A 58 -18.57 2.25 -6.71
N ASN A 59 -17.72 1.22 -6.76
CA ASN A 59 -17.62 0.19 -7.81
C ASN A 59 -17.03 0.67 -9.15
N ARG A 60 -16.62 1.94 -9.26
CA ARG A 60 -16.03 2.48 -10.49
C ARG A 60 -14.77 3.29 -10.22
N LYS A 61 -14.76 4.02 -9.11
CA LYS A 61 -13.74 5.01 -8.78
C LYS A 61 -13.48 5.00 -7.28
N ILE A 62 -12.22 5.20 -6.93
CA ILE A 62 -11.77 5.46 -5.56
C ILE A 62 -11.97 6.96 -5.29
N LYS A 63 -12.65 7.30 -4.20
CA LYS A 63 -12.92 8.68 -3.79
C LYS A 63 -12.43 8.87 -2.38
N VAL A 64 -11.44 9.73 -2.23
CA VAL A 64 -10.90 10.15 -0.93
C VAL A 64 -10.96 11.67 -0.83
N PHE A 65 -10.89 12.19 0.38
CA PHE A 65 -10.90 13.62 0.63
C PHE A 65 -10.03 13.93 1.85
N GLY A 66 -9.61 15.18 1.98
CA GLY A 66 -8.88 15.66 3.15
C GLY A 66 -8.53 17.14 3.05
N GLY A 67 -7.83 17.64 4.05
CA GLY A 67 -7.26 18.99 4.05
C GLY A 67 -5.81 19.00 3.55
N ARG A 68 -5.24 20.20 3.43
CA ARG A 68 -3.80 20.36 3.17
C ARG A 68 -3.00 20.02 4.43
N ASN A 69 -1.77 19.55 4.26
CA ASN A 69 -0.88 19.11 5.34
C ASN A 69 -1.40 17.87 6.10
N GLU A 70 -2.01 16.93 5.37
CA GLU A 70 -2.58 15.68 5.88
C GLU A 70 -1.93 14.47 5.19
N ILE A 71 -1.85 13.33 5.89
CA ILE A 71 -1.57 12.04 5.30
C ILE A 71 -2.91 11.32 5.13
N ILE A 72 -3.34 11.14 3.89
CA ILE A 72 -4.59 10.43 3.56
C ILE A 72 -4.22 8.99 3.20
N ALA A 73 -4.91 8.02 3.81
CA ALA A 73 -4.68 6.61 3.57
C ALA A 73 -5.94 5.88 3.08
N PHE A 74 -5.73 4.82 2.29
CA PHE A 74 -6.75 3.85 1.91
C PHE A 74 -6.07 2.56 1.48
N GLN A 75 -6.87 1.51 1.27
CA GLN A 75 -6.40 0.20 0.84
C GLN A 75 -6.94 -0.14 -0.55
N LEU A 76 -6.07 -0.61 -1.44
CA LEU A 76 -6.45 -1.32 -2.66
C LEU A 76 -6.40 -2.82 -2.38
N ILE A 77 -7.47 -3.54 -2.70
CA ILE A 77 -7.54 -4.99 -2.57
C ILE A 77 -7.43 -5.61 -3.96
N VAL A 78 -6.46 -6.51 -4.13
CA VAL A 78 -6.30 -7.33 -5.34
C VAL A 78 -6.62 -8.76 -4.96
N GLU A 79 -7.69 -9.31 -5.53
CA GLU A 79 -8.08 -10.71 -5.33
C GLU A 79 -7.51 -11.58 -6.44
N ALA A 80 -6.72 -12.58 -6.08
CA ALA A 80 -6.24 -13.58 -7.02
C ALA A 80 -7.35 -14.57 -7.40
N ASP A 81 -7.33 -15.06 -8.63
CA ASP A 81 -8.20 -16.16 -9.06
C ASP A 81 -7.65 -17.52 -8.58
N SER A 82 -8.15 -18.63 -9.14
CA SER A 82 -7.67 -19.97 -8.80
C SER A 82 -6.25 -20.30 -9.28
N GLY A 83 -5.65 -19.46 -10.13
CA GLY A 83 -4.26 -19.58 -10.60
C GLY A 83 -3.25 -18.90 -9.69
N GLY A 84 -3.68 -17.90 -8.90
CA GLY A 84 -2.76 -17.05 -8.13
C GLY A 84 -2.16 -15.94 -9.00
N ILE A 85 -1.23 -15.18 -8.43
CA ILE A 85 -0.44 -14.15 -9.11
C ILE A 85 1.02 -14.37 -8.75
N ASP A 86 1.89 -14.61 -9.71
CA ASP A 86 3.33 -14.77 -9.48
C ASP A 86 4.06 -13.44 -9.33
N GLU A 87 3.64 -12.40 -10.07
CA GLU A 87 4.24 -11.06 -10.04
C GLU A 87 3.17 -9.96 -10.02
N LEU A 88 2.89 -9.43 -8.83
CA LEU A 88 1.99 -8.29 -8.60
C LEU A 88 2.78 -7.03 -8.23
N THR A 89 2.61 -5.97 -9.01
CA THR A 89 3.09 -4.62 -8.69
C THR A 89 1.93 -3.63 -8.78
N VAL A 90 1.87 -2.68 -7.86
CA VAL A 90 0.89 -1.59 -7.86
C VAL A 90 1.62 -0.25 -7.87
N SER A 91 1.09 0.75 -8.57
CA SER A 91 1.61 2.12 -8.54
C SER A 91 0.49 3.15 -8.58
N LEU A 92 0.75 4.33 -8.03
CA LEU A 92 -0.04 5.54 -8.24
C LEU A 92 0.92 6.63 -8.74
N PRO A 93 1.15 6.77 -10.05
CA PRO A 93 2.22 7.62 -10.58
C PRO A 93 2.07 9.10 -10.22
N GLU A 94 0.83 9.60 -10.25
CA GLU A 94 0.52 10.97 -9.92
C GLU A 94 -0.98 11.20 -9.66
N LEU A 95 -1.28 12.30 -8.96
CA LEU A 95 -2.58 12.94 -8.89
C LEU A 95 -2.43 14.37 -9.43
N LYS A 96 -3.28 14.76 -10.39
CA LYS A 96 -3.26 16.08 -11.04
C LYS A 96 -4.52 16.85 -10.72
N GLN A 97 -4.37 18.12 -10.34
CA GLN A 97 -5.49 19.00 -10.10
C GLN A 97 -6.29 19.21 -11.40
N LYS A 98 -7.60 19.00 -11.35
CA LYS A 98 -8.50 19.24 -12.47
C LYS A 98 -8.59 20.74 -12.75
N GLY A 99 -8.19 21.15 -13.95
CA GLY A 99 -8.24 22.55 -14.38
C GLY A 99 -7.23 23.48 -13.69
N GLY A 100 -6.23 22.92 -13.00
CA GLY A 100 -5.19 23.68 -12.29
C GLY A 100 -3.80 23.10 -12.49
N SER A 101 -2.82 23.65 -11.77
CA SER A 101 -1.41 23.27 -11.87
C SER A 101 -0.92 22.37 -10.73
N GLY A 102 -1.74 22.15 -9.69
CA GLY A 102 -1.39 21.29 -8.56
C GLY A 102 -1.10 19.86 -9.00
N LYS A 103 -0.04 19.26 -8.44
CA LYS A 103 0.35 17.88 -8.68
C LYS A 103 0.91 17.23 -7.43
N ILE A 104 0.60 15.95 -7.25
CA ILE A 104 1.22 15.07 -6.28
C ILE A 104 1.83 13.93 -7.08
N THR A 105 3.16 13.84 -7.11
CA THR A 105 3.87 12.88 -7.97
C THR A 105 4.57 11.84 -7.12
N TYR A 106 4.47 10.58 -7.54
CA TYR A 106 5.22 9.49 -6.93
C TYR A 106 6.72 9.63 -7.19
N ALA A 107 7.52 9.23 -6.20
CA ALA A 107 8.93 8.99 -6.35
C ALA A 107 9.31 7.70 -5.59
N PRO A 108 10.19 6.86 -6.17
CA PRO A 108 10.55 5.59 -5.58
C PRO A 108 11.22 5.77 -4.21
N PRO A 109 11.06 4.79 -3.30
CA PRO A 109 11.70 4.79 -1.99
C PRO A 109 13.23 4.80 -2.08
N ALA A 110 13.84 5.58 -1.20
CA ALA A 110 15.23 5.44 -0.85
C ALA A 110 15.47 4.14 -0.05
N ILE A 111 16.73 3.82 0.24
CA ILE A 111 17.07 2.65 1.08
C ILE A 111 16.44 2.78 2.47
N ASP A 112 16.47 3.99 3.05
CA ASP A 112 15.67 4.33 4.22
C ASP A 112 14.24 4.64 3.78
N PRO A 113 13.24 3.80 4.13
CA PRO A 113 11.85 4.03 3.75
C PRO A 113 11.25 5.28 4.41
N THR A 114 11.90 5.81 5.46
CA THR A 114 11.51 7.03 6.17
C THR A 114 12.10 8.29 5.56
N ASP A 115 12.95 8.23 4.53
CA ASP A 115 13.26 9.43 3.76
C ASP A 115 12.01 9.87 2.99
N TYR A 116 11.41 10.97 3.41
CA TYR A 116 10.12 11.45 2.90
C TYR A 116 10.25 12.59 1.89
N VAL A 117 11.47 13.09 1.63
CA VAL A 117 11.69 14.28 0.81
C VAL A 117 11.29 14.01 -0.64
N GLY A 118 10.33 14.79 -1.15
CA GLY A 118 9.79 14.61 -2.50
C GLY A 118 9.02 13.31 -2.69
N ARG A 119 8.61 12.63 -1.61
CA ARG A 119 7.90 11.35 -1.63
C ARG A 119 6.51 11.46 -0.99
N PRO A 120 5.57 12.18 -1.63
CA PRO A 120 4.25 12.35 -1.09
C PRO A 120 3.35 11.11 -1.26
N ILE A 121 3.70 10.16 -2.12
CA ILE A 121 2.93 8.92 -2.33
C ILE A 121 3.77 7.75 -1.82
N GLN A 122 3.20 6.94 -0.92
CA GLN A 122 3.85 5.75 -0.38
C GLN A 122 2.94 4.54 -0.53
N LEU A 123 3.52 3.40 -0.90
CA LEU A 123 2.81 2.14 -1.05
C LEU A 123 3.42 1.10 -0.12
N PHE A 124 2.56 0.34 0.54
CA PHE A 124 2.93 -0.74 1.42
C PHE A 124 2.10 -1.97 1.10
N SER A 125 2.72 -3.13 1.03
CA SER A 125 1.94 -4.37 1.08
C SER A 125 1.47 -4.61 2.51
N VAL A 126 0.23 -5.07 2.66
CA VAL A 126 -0.26 -5.52 3.97
C VAL A 126 0.10 -6.99 4.10
N ASN A 127 1.00 -7.31 5.03
CA ASN A 127 1.37 -8.67 5.36
C ASN A 127 0.32 -9.30 6.30
N TYR A 128 0.00 -10.57 6.01
CA TYR A 128 -0.93 -11.36 6.81
C TYR A 128 -0.17 -12.25 7.80
N MET A 129 -0.56 -12.18 9.07
CA MET A 129 -0.03 -13.03 10.12
C MET A 129 -1.07 -14.05 10.55
N TYR A 130 -0.67 -15.32 10.63
CA TYR A 130 -1.53 -16.35 11.18
C TYR A 130 -1.54 -16.28 12.71
N VAL A 131 -2.71 -15.99 13.28
CA VAL A 131 -2.97 -16.01 14.71
C VAL A 131 -3.56 -17.37 15.06
N ALA A 132 -2.71 -18.27 15.59
CA ALA A 132 -3.09 -19.65 15.89
C ALA A 132 -3.96 -19.80 17.17
N GLY A 133 -4.00 -18.78 18.02
CA GLY A 133 -4.73 -18.83 19.28
C GLY A 133 -5.10 -17.45 19.79
N ALA A 134 -6.30 -17.34 20.34
CA ALA A 134 -6.78 -16.11 20.96
C ALA A 134 -5.97 -15.80 22.23
N SER A 135 -5.72 -14.50 22.46
CA SER A 135 -5.13 -14.05 23.71
C SER A 135 -6.03 -14.39 24.90
N ARG A 136 -5.41 -14.90 25.97
CA ARG A 136 -6.05 -15.12 27.28
C ARG A 136 -5.66 -14.05 28.30
N ALA A 137 -4.98 -13.00 27.84
CA ALA A 137 -4.55 -11.89 28.67
C ALA A 137 -5.76 -11.07 29.14
N SER A 138 -6.38 -11.48 30.25
CA SER A 138 -7.59 -10.86 30.79
C SER A 138 -7.41 -9.39 31.20
N TRP A 139 -6.17 -8.93 31.31
CA TRP A 139 -5.81 -7.53 31.54
C TRP A 139 -5.87 -6.66 30.29
N VAL A 140 -5.93 -7.24 29.08
CA VAL A 140 -6.09 -6.50 27.82
C VAL A 140 -7.58 -6.34 27.49
N PHE A 141 -8.33 -7.44 27.52
CA PHE A 141 -9.78 -7.44 27.41
C PHE A 141 -10.37 -8.62 28.19
N ARG A 142 -11.63 -8.47 28.63
CA ARG A 142 -12.38 -9.58 29.21
C ARG A 142 -13.04 -10.38 28.08
N THR A 143 -12.86 -11.69 28.08
CA THR A 143 -13.55 -12.57 27.12
C THR A 143 -15.07 -12.37 27.16
N GLY A 144 -15.69 -12.21 26.00
CA GLY A 144 -17.13 -11.96 25.87
C GLY A 144 -17.57 -10.52 26.15
N SER A 145 -16.66 -9.59 26.46
CA SER A 145 -17.00 -8.18 26.58
C SER A 145 -17.21 -7.54 25.19
N PRO A 146 -17.87 -6.37 25.11
CA PRO A 146 -17.95 -5.61 23.87
C PRO A 146 -16.59 -5.24 23.25
N SER A 147 -15.53 -5.20 24.08
CA SER A 147 -14.16 -4.90 23.65
C SER A 147 -13.37 -6.15 23.24
N ALA A 148 -13.92 -7.36 23.46
CA ALA A 148 -13.26 -8.59 23.03
C ALA A 148 -13.30 -8.68 21.49
N PRO A 149 -12.17 -9.03 20.84
CA PRO A 149 -12.18 -9.26 19.40
C PRO A 149 -13.16 -10.38 19.05
N LYS A 150 -14.08 -10.10 18.11
CA LYS A 150 -15.11 -11.06 17.69
C LYS A 150 -14.52 -12.28 16.98
N ASP A 151 -13.49 -12.04 16.17
CA ASP A 151 -12.74 -13.09 15.48
C ASP A 151 -11.22 -12.91 15.68
N PRO A 152 -10.68 -13.44 16.79
CA PRO A 152 -9.29 -13.23 17.18
C PRO A 152 -8.27 -14.14 16.49
N ILE A 153 -8.70 -15.15 15.71
CA ILE A 153 -7.83 -16.20 15.15
C ILE A 153 -7.87 -16.23 13.63
N GLY A 154 -6.92 -16.90 13.00
CA GLY A 154 -6.81 -16.98 11.55
C GLY A 154 -5.82 -15.97 10.96
N TRP A 155 -5.90 -15.72 9.66
CA TRP A 155 -4.98 -14.84 8.94
C TRP A 155 -5.43 -13.39 9.05
N LYS A 156 -4.70 -12.59 9.83
CA LYS A 156 -5.04 -11.18 10.07
C LYS A 156 -4.12 -10.24 9.30
N PRO A 157 -4.63 -9.18 8.64
CA PRO A 157 -3.82 -8.12 8.06
C PRO A 157 -3.19 -7.29 9.18
N VAL A 158 -1.87 -7.23 9.27
CA VAL A 158 -1.23 -6.64 10.47
C VAL A 158 -0.03 -5.73 10.18
N GLN A 159 0.87 -6.06 9.26
CA GLN A 159 2.08 -5.25 9.05
C GLN A 159 2.03 -4.56 7.70
N LEU A 160 2.24 -3.25 7.70
CA LEU A 160 2.53 -2.49 6.48
C LEU A 160 4.01 -2.66 6.14
N VAL A 161 4.29 -3.21 4.97
CA VAL A 161 5.65 -3.47 4.50
C VAL A 161 5.96 -2.56 3.32
N PRO A 162 6.99 -1.70 3.41
CA PRO A 162 7.36 -0.79 2.32
C PRO A 162 7.61 -1.53 1.00
N GLU A 163 7.22 -0.93 -0.11
CA GLU A 163 7.34 -1.53 -1.45
C GLU A 163 8.78 -1.92 -1.85
N ASN A 164 9.81 -1.32 -1.24
CA ASN A 164 11.23 -1.66 -1.44
C ASN A 164 11.79 -2.70 -0.48
N ALA A 165 10.95 -3.34 0.33
CA ALA A 165 11.40 -4.49 1.10
C ALA A 165 11.97 -5.58 0.17
N LYS A 166 12.76 -6.50 0.73
CA LYS A 166 13.39 -7.55 -0.07
C LYS A 166 12.32 -8.39 -0.79
N PRO A 167 12.57 -8.86 -2.02
CA PRO A 167 11.67 -9.79 -2.70
C PRO A 167 11.33 -11.01 -1.82
N GLY A 168 10.06 -11.40 -1.80
CA GLY A 168 9.55 -12.47 -0.92
C GLY A 168 9.45 -12.08 0.57
N LYS A 169 9.72 -10.83 0.92
CA LYS A 169 9.53 -10.25 2.27
C LYS A 169 8.54 -9.09 2.28
N GLY A 170 7.68 -8.99 1.26
CA GLY A 170 6.61 -7.99 1.15
C GLY A 170 6.94 -6.77 0.28
N GLY A 171 8.12 -6.70 -0.34
CA GLY A 171 8.39 -5.71 -1.39
C GLY A 171 7.87 -6.16 -2.75
N PHE A 172 7.66 -5.21 -3.67
CA PHE A 172 7.24 -5.50 -5.03
C PHE A 172 8.38 -6.14 -5.86
N PRO A 173 8.07 -7.02 -6.84
CA PRO A 173 6.76 -7.61 -7.08
C PRO A 173 6.38 -8.65 -6.01
N LEU A 174 5.08 -8.79 -5.74
CA LEU A 174 4.52 -9.74 -4.79
C LEU A 174 4.00 -10.99 -5.48
N LYS A 175 4.10 -12.12 -4.78
CA LYS A 175 3.39 -13.36 -5.13
C LYS A 175 2.15 -13.48 -4.25
N VAL A 176 0.99 -13.72 -4.87
CA VAL A 176 -0.31 -13.93 -4.22
C VAL A 176 -0.77 -15.35 -4.52
N ALA A 177 -1.09 -16.13 -3.49
CA ALA A 177 -1.54 -17.49 -3.72
C ALA A 177 -2.96 -17.51 -4.32
N PRO A 178 -3.38 -18.65 -4.93
CA PRO A 178 -4.73 -18.80 -5.44
C PRO A 178 -5.80 -18.45 -4.40
N LEU A 179 -6.87 -17.79 -4.85
CA LEU A 179 -8.05 -17.51 -4.04
C LEU A 179 -7.71 -16.74 -2.75
N GLN A 180 -6.84 -15.74 -2.86
CA GLN A 180 -6.43 -14.87 -1.75
C GLN A 180 -6.49 -13.39 -2.12
N ASN A 181 -6.76 -12.58 -1.11
CA ASN A 181 -6.64 -11.13 -1.13
C ASN A 181 -5.20 -10.70 -0.86
N GLN A 182 -4.69 -9.76 -1.64
CA GLN A 182 -3.53 -8.95 -1.28
C GLN A 182 -3.97 -7.49 -1.12
N ALA A 183 -3.96 -6.99 0.11
CA ALA A 183 -4.20 -5.58 0.38
C ALA A 183 -2.90 -4.77 0.18
N ILE A 184 -3.02 -3.63 -0.48
CA ILE A 184 -1.97 -2.63 -0.67
C ILE A 184 -2.44 -1.34 -0.02
N TRP A 185 -1.75 -0.91 1.02
CA TRP A 185 -1.99 0.36 1.69
C TRP A 185 -1.31 1.48 0.92
N ILE A 186 -2.04 2.54 0.61
CA ILE A 186 -1.55 3.69 -0.15
C ILE A 186 -1.74 4.93 0.70
N GLU A 187 -0.64 5.65 0.94
CA GLU A 187 -0.63 6.95 1.62
C GLU A 187 -0.36 8.08 0.61
N VAL A 188 -1.05 9.19 0.80
CA VAL A 188 -0.88 10.42 0.02
C VAL A 188 -0.75 11.62 0.97
N TYR A 189 0.43 12.23 0.98
CA TYR A 189 0.69 13.49 1.68
C TYR A 189 0.23 14.69 0.84
N THR A 190 -0.72 15.44 1.37
CA THR A 190 -1.35 16.60 0.71
C THR A 190 -0.66 17.91 1.07
N ASN A 191 0.65 18.01 0.81
CA ASN A 191 1.51 19.18 1.09
C ASN A 191 0.76 20.51 1.32
N ARG A 192 1.12 21.22 2.40
CA ARG A 192 0.54 22.49 2.86
C ARG A 192 0.15 23.50 1.78
N ASN A 193 0.93 23.61 0.71
CA ASN A 193 0.77 24.67 -0.29
C ASN A 193 0.03 24.23 -1.56
N LEU A 194 -0.51 23.01 -1.59
CA LEU A 194 -1.31 22.55 -2.73
C LEU A 194 -2.57 23.42 -2.86
N PRO A 195 -2.97 23.82 -4.08
CA PRO A 195 -4.26 24.46 -4.30
C PRO A 195 -5.40 23.50 -3.95
N ALA A 196 -6.44 24.02 -3.28
CA ALA A 196 -7.67 23.26 -3.03
C ALA A 196 -8.37 22.84 -4.35
N GLY A 197 -9.22 21.83 -4.26
CA GLY A 197 -10.01 21.31 -5.38
C GLY A 197 -9.77 19.83 -5.65
N VAL A 198 -10.26 19.37 -6.78
CA VAL A 198 -10.27 17.95 -7.15
C VAL A 198 -8.98 17.57 -7.87
N TYR A 199 -8.33 16.51 -7.42
CA TYR A 199 -7.19 15.89 -8.06
C TYR A 199 -7.58 14.52 -8.61
N GLU A 200 -7.24 14.24 -9.86
CA GLU A 200 -7.54 12.98 -10.54
C GLU A 200 -6.25 12.22 -10.87
N GLY A 201 -6.31 10.90 -10.77
CA GLY A 201 -5.22 10.01 -11.15
C GLY A 201 -5.69 8.61 -11.48
N ARG A 202 -4.72 7.71 -11.68
CA ARG A 202 -4.97 6.29 -11.95
C ARG A 202 -4.01 5.45 -11.15
N ILE A 203 -4.56 4.48 -10.42
CA ILE A 203 -3.79 3.39 -9.85
C ILE A 203 -3.57 2.37 -10.95
N GLU A 204 -2.32 1.95 -11.15
CA GLU A 204 -1.96 0.89 -12.08
C GLU A 204 -1.68 -0.40 -11.31
N VAL A 205 -2.38 -1.47 -11.69
CA VAL A 205 -2.17 -2.82 -11.16
C VAL A 205 -1.58 -3.66 -12.28
N ASN A 206 -0.36 -4.13 -12.10
CA ASN A 206 0.32 -5.02 -13.04
C ASN A 206 0.42 -6.41 -12.42
N ALA A 207 -0.30 -7.38 -12.98
CA ALA A 207 -0.20 -8.79 -12.63
C ALA A 207 0.39 -9.55 -13.82
N GLU A 208 1.64 -9.98 -13.71
CA GLU A 208 2.33 -10.80 -14.74
C GLU A 208 2.35 -10.13 -16.13
N GLY A 209 2.56 -8.81 -16.15
CA GLY A 209 2.56 -7.99 -17.38
C GLY A 209 1.17 -7.52 -17.81
N GLN A 210 0.09 -8.04 -17.21
CA GLN A 210 -1.28 -7.60 -17.49
C GLN A 210 -1.63 -6.38 -16.64
N LYS A 211 -1.82 -5.24 -17.30
CA LYS A 211 -2.12 -3.97 -16.65
C LYS A 211 -3.63 -3.71 -16.57
N LYS A 212 -4.14 -3.47 -15.37
CA LYS A 212 -5.47 -2.92 -15.09
C LYS A 212 -5.29 -1.53 -14.45
N THR A 213 -6.22 -0.62 -14.71
CA THR A 213 -6.17 0.74 -14.11
C THR A 213 -7.47 1.05 -13.40
N LEU A 214 -7.37 1.71 -12.24
CA LEU A 214 -8.51 2.15 -11.46
C LEU A 214 -8.43 3.68 -11.29
N PRO A 215 -9.49 4.44 -11.61
CA PRO A 215 -9.48 5.87 -11.39
C PRO A 215 -9.56 6.18 -9.90
N ILE A 216 -8.82 7.19 -9.49
CA ILE A 216 -8.87 7.78 -8.14
C ILE A 216 -9.13 9.27 -8.24
N GLU A 217 -9.90 9.78 -7.30
CA GLU A 217 -10.19 11.18 -7.10
C GLU A 217 -9.91 11.55 -5.64
N LEU A 218 -9.14 12.60 -5.45
CA LEU A 218 -8.86 13.23 -4.16
C LEU A 218 -9.48 14.62 -4.16
N GLU A 219 -10.45 14.87 -3.28
CA GLU A 219 -10.94 16.23 -3.01
C GLU A 219 -10.12 16.87 -1.89
N LEU A 220 -9.42 17.95 -2.21
CA LEU A 220 -8.65 18.73 -1.25
C LEU A 220 -9.46 19.96 -0.82
N TYR A 221 -9.87 20.00 0.45
CA TYR A 221 -10.62 21.13 0.99
C TYR A 221 -9.77 22.38 1.17
N ASP A 222 -10.42 23.55 1.15
CA ASP A 222 -9.74 24.85 1.32
C ASP A 222 -9.46 25.18 2.79
N PHE A 223 -8.77 24.27 3.48
CA PHE A 223 -8.14 24.51 4.77
C PHE A 223 -6.82 23.75 4.87
N THR A 224 -6.01 24.11 5.84
CA THR A 224 -4.71 23.48 6.10
C THR A 224 -4.70 23.03 7.55
N LEU A 225 -4.37 21.77 7.79
CA LEU A 225 -4.18 21.26 9.15
C LEU A 225 -2.89 21.87 9.73
N PRO A 226 -2.91 22.35 11.00
CA PRO A 226 -1.72 22.88 11.66
C PRO A 226 -0.67 21.77 11.83
N ASP A 227 0.61 22.12 11.99
CA ASP A 227 1.63 21.14 12.40
C ASP A 227 1.43 20.75 13.88
N GLU A 228 1.00 21.71 14.69
CA GLU A 228 0.72 21.50 16.10
C GLU A 228 -0.45 20.51 16.31
N ASN A 229 -0.21 19.50 17.15
CA ASN A 229 -1.23 18.57 17.56
C ASN A 229 -2.16 19.19 18.60
N SER A 230 -3.46 19.00 18.42
CA SER A 230 -4.48 19.43 19.39
C SER A 230 -4.60 18.51 20.61
N MET A 231 -3.95 17.34 20.57
CA MET A 231 -3.90 16.36 21.66
C MET A 231 -2.44 16.06 22.01
N HIS A 232 -2.14 16.09 23.32
CA HIS A 232 -0.87 15.59 23.83
C HIS A 232 -1.02 14.12 24.18
N ALA A 233 -0.37 13.24 23.42
CA ALA A 233 -0.32 11.81 23.68
C ALA A 233 1.10 11.39 24.06
N MET A 234 1.20 10.50 25.04
CA MET A 234 2.46 9.87 25.42
C MET A 234 2.49 8.46 24.81
N ILE A 235 3.35 8.24 23.80
CA ILE A 235 3.54 6.93 23.19
C ILE A 235 4.93 6.42 23.55
N PHE A 236 4.98 5.44 24.45
CA PHE A 236 6.24 4.88 24.92
C PHE A 236 6.91 4.03 23.85
N TYR A 237 8.20 4.24 23.67
CA TYR A 237 9.06 3.54 22.73
C TYR A 237 10.35 3.11 23.41
N GLU A 238 10.84 1.91 23.11
CA GLU A 238 12.07 1.38 23.68
C GLU A 238 13.15 1.30 22.60
N SER A 239 14.02 2.31 22.55
CA SER A 239 15.08 2.47 21.54
C SER A 239 16.12 1.34 21.52
N LEU A 240 16.17 0.53 22.58
CA LEU A 240 17.02 -0.66 22.65
C LEU A 240 16.47 -1.83 21.80
N GLN A 241 15.16 -1.91 21.57
CA GLN A 241 14.56 -3.06 20.85
C GLN A 241 15.04 -3.18 19.40
N PRO A 242 15.11 -2.11 18.58
CA PRO A 242 15.70 -2.22 17.24
C PRO A 242 17.15 -2.70 17.27
N GLN A 243 17.95 -2.29 18.25
CA GLN A 243 19.34 -2.76 18.39
C GLN A 243 19.39 -4.25 18.71
N LEU A 244 18.57 -4.71 19.66
CA LEU A 244 18.51 -6.12 20.07
C LEU A 244 18.02 -7.03 18.93
N TYR A 245 16.94 -6.65 18.25
CA TYR A 245 16.25 -7.53 17.29
C TYR A 245 16.66 -7.31 15.83
N GLN A 246 17.22 -6.15 15.50
CA GLN A 246 17.63 -5.79 14.13
C GLN A 246 19.13 -5.50 14.00
N GLY A 247 19.88 -5.54 15.12
CA GLY A 247 21.34 -5.39 15.13
C GLY A 247 21.85 -3.99 14.80
N ARG A 248 20.98 -2.97 14.80
CA ARG A 248 21.33 -1.58 14.48
C ARG A 248 20.43 -0.59 15.20
N ASN A 249 20.95 0.60 15.46
CA ASN A 249 20.17 1.70 15.99
C ASN A 249 19.30 2.29 14.86
N LEU A 250 17.99 2.39 15.09
CA LEU A 250 16.99 2.95 14.16
C LEU A 250 16.20 4.10 14.80
N ASP A 251 16.74 4.71 15.85
CA ASP A 251 16.05 5.73 16.64
C ASP A 251 15.57 6.89 15.77
N ALA A 252 16.44 7.41 14.89
CA ALA A 252 16.10 8.52 14.01
C ALA A 252 14.94 8.16 13.06
N GLU A 253 14.97 6.97 12.46
CA GLU A 253 13.96 6.47 11.52
C GLU A 253 12.61 6.27 12.21
N TYR A 254 12.56 5.64 13.39
CA TYR A 254 11.31 5.45 14.13
C TYR A 254 10.71 6.78 14.61
N HIS A 255 11.54 7.72 15.07
CA HIS A 255 11.06 9.05 15.43
C HIS A 255 10.56 9.83 14.21
N ARG A 256 11.23 9.74 13.07
CA ARG A 256 10.79 10.37 11.82
C ARG A 256 9.49 9.77 11.30
N PHE A 257 9.34 8.44 11.39
CA PHE A 257 8.10 7.73 11.08
C PHE A 257 6.96 8.20 11.98
N ALA A 258 7.17 8.22 13.29
CA ALA A 258 6.16 8.66 14.24
C ALA A 258 5.75 10.12 14.01
N HIS A 259 6.74 11.01 13.84
CA HIS A 259 6.51 12.43 13.62
C HIS A 259 5.67 12.68 12.35
N ARG A 260 5.93 11.95 11.25
CA ARG A 260 5.09 11.99 10.03
C ARG A 260 3.63 11.62 10.29
N GLN A 261 3.39 10.72 11.24
CA GLN A 261 2.06 10.29 11.66
C GLN A 261 1.51 11.16 12.80
N ARG A 262 2.10 12.35 13.03
CA ARG A 262 1.72 13.28 14.11
C ARG A 262 1.81 12.65 15.50
N VAL A 263 2.74 11.71 15.68
CA VAL A 263 3.02 11.04 16.94
C VAL A 263 4.41 11.40 17.42
N GLU A 264 4.53 11.76 18.70
CA GLU A 264 5.82 11.88 19.36
C GLU A 264 6.08 10.63 20.22
N LEU A 265 7.12 9.88 19.86
CA LEU A 265 7.60 8.79 20.70
C LEU A 265 8.36 9.37 21.89
N VAL A 266 8.16 8.77 23.06
CA VAL A 266 8.91 9.11 24.27
C VAL A 266 9.55 7.86 24.85
N HIS A 267 10.63 8.04 25.59
CA HIS A 267 11.23 7.00 26.40
C HIS A 267 11.71 7.60 27.72
N ALA A 268 12.25 6.77 28.62
CA ALA A 268 12.88 7.28 29.82
C ALA A 268 14.12 8.10 29.44
N TYR A 269 14.09 9.40 29.71
CA TYR A 269 15.21 10.31 29.55
C TYR A 269 15.81 10.67 30.92
N ASP A 270 17.13 10.73 30.98
CA ASP A 270 17.88 11.49 31.97
C ASP A 270 18.37 12.83 31.36
N ILE A 271 19.08 13.64 32.14
CA ILE A 271 19.55 14.96 31.70
C ILE A 271 20.50 14.84 30.48
N GLU A 272 21.33 13.80 30.45
CA GLU A 272 22.33 13.61 29.41
C GLU A 272 21.65 13.20 28.09
N THR A 273 20.81 12.18 28.14
CA THR A 273 20.06 11.66 26.98
C THR A 273 19.06 12.69 26.45
N ALA A 274 18.40 13.47 27.32
CA ALA A 274 17.53 14.58 26.88
C ALA A 274 18.33 15.68 26.16
N ARG A 275 19.52 16.02 26.67
CA ARG A 275 20.41 17.00 26.02
C ARG A 275 20.91 16.49 24.67
N ALA A 276 21.23 15.19 24.58
CA ALA A 276 21.65 14.56 23.33
C ALA A 276 20.52 14.54 22.29
N ALA A 277 19.26 14.37 22.71
CA ALA A 277 18.08 14.36 21.85
C ALA A 277 17.47 15.76 21.60
N MET A 278 18.15 16.85 21.98
CA MET A 278 17.56 18.20 21.93
C MET A 278 17.07 18.64 20.55
N ASN A 279 17.77 18.21 19.49
CA ASN A 279 17.39 18.50 18.10
C ASN A 279 15.99 17.96 17.75
N ARG A 280 15.64 16.79 18.29
CA ARG A 280 14.31 16.19 18.13
C ARG A 280 13.22 17.08 18.74
N PHE A 281 13.41 17.52 19.98
CA PHE A 281 12.45 18.37 20.68
C PHE A 281 12.30 19.76 20.08
N ARG A 282 13.32 20.24 19.36
CA ARG A 282 13.29 21.53 18.65
C ARG A 282 12.78 21.43 17.22
N GLY A 283 12.61 20.21 16.69
CA GLY A 283 12.25 19.97 15.29
C GLY A 283 13.42 19.99 14.30
N ASP A 284 14.66 20.19 14.76
CA ASP A 284 15.85 20.26 13.90
C ASP A 284 16.15 18.93 13.16
N ASP A 285 15.70 17.80 13.74
CA ASP A 285 15.79 16.48 13.12
C ASP A 285 14.72 16.25 12.03
N PHE A 286 13.65 17.05 12.02
CA PHE A 286 12.51 16.94 11.13
C PHE A 286 12.56 18.01 10.03
N THR A 287 13.67 18.04 9.30
CA THR A 287 13.90 18.98 8.21
C THR A 287 14.18 18.26 6.88
N ARG A 288 13.97 18.96 5.76
CA ARG A 288 14.31 18.42 4.42
C ARG A 288 15.78 18.00 4.33
N ALA A 289 16.69 18.77 4.92
CA ALA A 289 18.12 18.44 4.95
C ALA A 289 18.43 17.14 5.72
N ARG A 290 17.51 16.70 6.59
CA ARG A 290 17.61 15.46 7.35
C ARG A 290 16.79 14.31 6.76
N GLY A 291 16.15 14.48 5.60
CA GLY A 291 15.29 13.45 4.99
C GLY A 291 13.82 13.53 5.40
N TYR A 292 13.35 14.68 5.92
CA TYR A 292 11.96 14.86 6.34
C TYR A 292 11.19 15.88 5.48
N GLU A 293 10.00 15.49 5.04
CA GLU A 293 8.98 16.38 4.49
C GLU A 293 7.61 15.78 4.84
N GLY A 294 6.84 16.40 5.71
CA GLY A 294 5.55 15.89 6.19
C GLY A 294 4.88 16.88 7.14
N PRO A 295 3.73 16.50 7.74
CA PRO A 295 3.09 17.29 8.79
C PRO A 295 3.82 17.16 10.13
N GLY A 296 3.67 18.14 11.02
CA GLY A 296 4.34 18.13 12.34
C GLY A 296 5.59 18.99 12.36
#